data_AF-A0A953YWL1-F1
#
_entry.id   AF-A0A953YWL1-F1
#
_cell.length_a   1.000
_cell.length_b   1.000
_cell.length_c   1.000
_cell.angle_alpha   90.00
_cell.angle_beta   90.00
_cell.angle_gamma   90.00
#
_symmetry.space_group_name_H-M   'P 1'
#
loop_
_entity.id
_entity.type
_entity.pdbx_description
1 polymer ?
#
loop_
_entity_poly.entity_id
_entity_poly.type
_entity_poly.pdbx_seq_one_letter_code
_entity_poly.pdbx_strand_id
1 'polypeptide(L)'
;MLEYVTTHDDPNGVLSRWQLDGAARGNTDDGRAYVRVSQSGGDYTVSLYRDAARTQLVARGTRSGDTGDVTLAEQNASGLSGSVHIQHATAFDACVDVFYADDDDVAGLQQGVSGFLVDGEFAGRPGFAEPLARAKRVIDALMNARYPEGWRADSLAPLAAATARYALFFLYDYLSTRPDDPGSHLAAHWRREARAVLPSIRISLAGEVVRPFTSRIQRS
;
A
#
# COMPACT_ATOMS: atom_id res chain seq x y z
N MET A 1 -8.16 0.95 -6.00
CA MET A 1 -7.09 0.51 -6.92
C MET A 1 -5.74 1.07 -6.52
N LEU A 2 -4.90 0.22 -5.94
CA LEU A 2 -3.51 0.52 -5.62
C LEU A 2 -2.66 0.36 -6.88
N GLU A 3 -2.09 1.45 -7.39
CA GLU A 3 -1.29 1.46 -8.62
C GLU A 3 0.18 1.06 -8.42
N TYR A 4 0.64 0.88 -7.17
CA TYR A 4 2.06 0.63 -6.89
C TYR A 4 2.24 -0.46 -5.85
N VAL A 5 2.82 -1.58 -6.29
CA VAL A 5 3.19 -2.73 -5.46
C VAL A 5 4.66 -3.03 -5.73
N THR A 6 5.43 -3.27 -4.68
CA THR A 6 6.81 -3.75 -4.81
C THR A 6 6.81 -5.26 -4.64
N THR A 7 7.28 -5.99 -5.65
CA THR A 7 7.45 -7.44 -5.55
C THR A 7 8.84 -7.77 -5.02
N HIS A 8 8.93 -8.75 -4.13
CA HIS A 8 10.17 -9.31 -3.61
C HIS A 8 10.19 -10.82 -3.82
N ASP A 9 11.40 -11.39 -3.86
CA ASP A 9 11.63 -12.82 -4.07
C ASP A 9 10.96 -13.31 -5.38
N ASP A 10 10.84 -12.43 -6.38
CA ASP A 10 10.26 -12.70 -7.69
C ASP A 10 11.38 -12.95 -8.72
N PRO A 11 11.71 -14.21 -9.01
CA PRO A 11 12.86 -14.54 -9.84
C PRO A 11 12.66 -14.01 -11.25
N ASN A 12 13.59 -13.17 -11.74
CA ASN A 12 13.54 -12.56 -13.06
C ASN A 12 12.33 -11.62 -13.31
N GLY A 13 11.61 -11.18 -12.26
CA GLY A 13 10.47 -10.27 -12.41
C GLY A 13 9.29 -10.92 -13.14
N VAL A 14 8.97 -12.17 -12.81
CA VAL A 14 7.87 -12.93 -13.42
C VAL A 14 6.53 -12.23 -13.20
N LEU A 15 6.34 -11.58 -12.04
CA LEU A 15 5.09 -10.93 -11.66
C LEU A 15 5.18 -9.42 -11.91
N SER A 16 4.23 -8.91 -12.67
CA SER A 16 4.17 -7.49 -13.03
C SER A 16 2.74 -6.98 -13.10
N ARG A 17 2.57 -5.66 -13.26
CA ARG A 17 1.26 -5.01 -13.44
C ARG A 17 0.23 -5.39 -12.36
N TRP A 18 0.69 -5.52 -11.12
CA TRP A 18 -0.17 -5.71 -9.98
C TRP A 18 -1.21 -4.58 -9.91
N GLN A 19 -2.47 -4.96 -9.77
CA GLN A 19 -3.56 -4.07 -9.43
C GLN A 19 -4.31 -4.76 -8.29
N LEU A 20 -4.15 -4.25 -7.08
CA LEU A 20 -4.82 -4.80 -5.90
C LEU A 20 -5.84 -3.80 -5.37
N ASP A 21 -6.94 -4.35 -4.85
CA ASP A 21 -8.02 -3.58 -4.24
C ASP A 21 -8.47 -4.25 -2.94
N GLY A 22 -8.85 -3.42 -1.96
CA GLY A 22 -9.28 -3.89 -0.64
C GLY A 22 -8.17 -4.38 0.29
N ALA A 23 -6.90 -4.02 0.06
CA ALA A 23 -5.83 -4.32 1.01
C ALA A 23 -6.04 -3.59 2.34
N ALA A 24 -5.95 -4.32 3.45
CA ALA A 24 -6.23 -3.84 4.80
C ALA A 24 -5.48 -4.69 5.86
N ARG A 25 -5.50 -4.25 7.12
CA ARG A 25 -4.82 -4.95 8.23
C ARG A 25 -5.36 -6.36 8.47
N GLY A 26 -6.63 -6.61 8.16
CA GLY A 26 -7.24 -7.93 8.29
C GLY A 26 -6.73 -8.98 7.28
N ASN A 27 -6.21 -8.54 6.13
CA ASN A 27 -5.88 -9.40 5.00
C ASN A 27 -4.42 -9.29 4.52
N THR A 28 -3.56 -8.65 5.29
CA THR A 28 -2.11 -8.58 5.08
C THR A 28 -1.35 -8.74 6.41
N ASP A 29 -0.05 -9.00 6.34
CA ASP A 29 0.88 -8.90 7.46
C ASP A 29 1.48 -7.49 7.49
N ASP A 30 0.74 -6.56 8.10
CA ASP A 30 1.11 -5.14 8.16
C ASP A 30 1.49 -4.54 6.80
N GLY A 31 0.66 -4.76 5.78
CA GLY A 31 0.92 -4.28 4.42
C GLY A 31 1.73 -5.24 3.56
N ARG A 32 2.18 -6.40 4.07
CA ARG A 32 2.79 -7.44 3.23
C ARG A 32 1.78 -8.55 2.91
N ALA A 33 1.73 -8.97 1.65
CA ALA A 33 1.06 -10.21 1.27
C ALA A 33 2.07 -11.22 0.71
N TYR A 34 1.89 -12.49 1.08
CA TYR A 34 2.77 -13.58 0.67
C TYR A 34 2.18 -14.26 -0.55
N VAL A 35 3.00 -14.45 -1.58
CA VAL A 35 2.57 -15.00 -2.86
C VAL A 35 3.08 -16.42 -3.00
N ARG A 36 2.24 -17.28 -3.57
CA ARG A 36 2.63 -18.59 -4.12
C ARG A 36 2.14 -18.70 -5.55
N VAL A 37 3.05 -19.00 -6.45
CA VAL A 37 2.75 -19.43 -7.81
C VAL A 37 2.94 -20.94 -7.88
N SER A 38 1.87 -21.67 -8.24
CA SER A 38 1.91 -23.12 -8.41
C SER A 38 1.48 -23.51 -9.82
N GLN A 39 2.04 -24.60 -10.34
CA GLN A 39 1.76 -25.10 -11.68
C GLN A 39 1.17 -26.51 -11.63
N SER A 40 0.11 -26.78 -12.38
CA SER A 40 -0.45 -28.11 -12.57
C SER A 40 -1.11 -28.24 -13.93
N GLY A 41 -0.72 -29.23 -14.74
CA GLY A 41 -1.37 -29.48 -16.03
C GLY A 41 -1.32 -28.33 -17.04
N GLY A 42 -0.34 -27.42 -16.93
CA GLY A 42 -0.27 -26.21 -17.76
C GLY A 42 -1.05 -25.01 -17.22
N ASP A 43 -1.77 -25.19 -16.11
CA ASP A 43 -2.41 -24.11 -15.36
C ASP A 43 -1.47 -23.54 -14.31
N TYR A 44 -1.50 -22.21 -14.21
CA TYR A 44 -0.75 -21.42 -13.25
C TYR A 44 -1.71 -20.77 -12.28
N THR A 45 -1.52 -21.05 -11.00
CA THR A 45 -2.32 -20.49 -9.91
C THR A 45 -1.48 -19.53 -9.10
N VAL A 46 -1.97 -18.30 -8.93
CA VAL A 46 -1.43 -17.31 -8.02
C VAL A 46 -2.31 -17.27 -6.78
N SER A 47 -1.70 -17.46 -5.62
CA SER A 47 -2.37 -17.42 -4.32
C SER A 47 -1.69 -16.38 -3.43
N LEU A 48 -2.49 -15.51 -2.80
CA LEU A 48 -2.04 -14.51 -1.83
C LEU A 48 -2.46 -14.95 -0.44
N TYR A 49 -1.55 -14.80 0.51
CA TYR A 49 -1.74 -15.15 1.92
C TYR A 49 -1.40 -13.96 2.80
N ARG A 50 -2.07 -13.84 3.95
CA ARG A 50 -1.77 -12.78 4.92
C ARG A 50 -0.64 -13.13 5.90
N ASP A 51 -0.09 -14.34 5.86
CA ASP A 51 0.94 -14.80 6.79
C ASP A 51 2.11 -15.48 6.07
N ALA A 52 3.31 -15.38 6.66
CA ALA A 52 4.54 -15.94 6.08
C ALA A 52 4.52 -17.46 5.91
N ALA A 53 3.78 -18.17 6.77
CA ALA A 53 3.60 -19.61 6.69
C ALA A 53 2.61 -20.03 5.58
N ARG A 54 1.94 -19.06 4.93
CA ARG A 54 0.96 -19.26 3.86
C ARG A 54 -0.19 -20.16 4.29
N THR A 55 -0.71 -19.91 5.48
CA THR A 55 -1.82 -20.68 6.07
C THR A 55 -3.16 -19.99 5.91
N GLN A 56 -3.17 -18.68 5.67
CA GLN A 56 -4.37 -17.83 5.63
C GLN A 56 -4.51 -17.20 4.25
N LEU A 57 -5.12 -17.95 3.33
CA LEU A 57 -5.39 -17.54 1.96
C LEU A 57 -6.38 -16.37 1.93
N VAL A 58 -6.03 -15.31 1.22
CA VAL A 58 -6.83 -14.08 1.10
C VAL A 58 -7.27 -13.78 -0.32
N ALA A 59 -6.51 -14.15 -1.34
CA ALA A 59 -6.93 -14.01 -2.73
C ALA A 59 -6.34 -15.12 -3.60
N ARG A 60 -7.02 -15.50 -4.68
CA ARG A 60 -6.56 -16.53 -5.61
C ARG A 60 -7.04 -16.28 -7.02
N GLY A 61 -6.19 -16.60 -7.99
CA GLY A 61 -6.56 -16.68 -9.40
C GLY A 61 -5.80 -17.79 -10.10
N THR A 62 -6.40 -18.35 -11.15
CA THR A 62 -5.79 -19.39 -11.98
C THR A 62 -5.95 -19.01 -13.45
N ARG A 63 -4.96 -19.35 -14.27
CA ARG A 63 -5.05 -19.24 -15.71
C ARG A 63 -4.30 -20.38 -16.40
N SER A 64 -4.74 -20.72 -17.60
CA SER A 64 -4.01 -21.63 -18.48
C SER A 64 -2.91 -20.89 -19.24
N GLY A 65 -1.78 -21.56 -19.42
CA GLY A 65 -0.59 -20.98 -20.07
C GLY A 65 0.28 -20.16 -19.12
N ASP A 66 1.55 -20.02 -19.49
CA ASP A 66 2.63 -19.46 -18.66
C ASP A 66 2.77 -17.94 -18.73
N THR A 67 2.11 -17.26 -19.68
CA THR A 67 2.20 -15.80 -19.88
C THR A 67 0.86 -15.12 -20.07
N GLY A 68 0.55 -14.08 -19.30
CA GLY A 68 -0.72 -13.33 -19.34
C GLY A 68 -1.30 -12.96 -17.96
N ASP A 69 -2.46 -12.30 -17.99
CA ASP A 69 -3.12 -11.77 -16.79
C ASP A 69 -3.88 -12.85 -16.01
N VAL A 70 -3.73 -12.81 -14.69
CA VAL A 70 -4.47 -13.59 -13.70
C VAL A 70 -5.41 -12.65 -12.96
N THR A 71 -6.72 -12.88 -13.05
CA THR A 71 -7.69 -12.21 -12.16
C THR A 71 -7.70 -12.91 -10.81
N LEU A 72 -7.51 -12.14 -9.74
CA LEU A 72 -7.50 -12.59 -8.36
C LEU A 72 -8.88 -12.31 -7.73
N ALA A 73 -9.59 -13.36 -7.39
CA ALA A 73 -10.80 -13.27 -6.60
C ALA A 73 -10.46 -13.33 -5.11
N GLU A 74 -11.22 -12.59 -4.30
CA GLU A 74 -11.13 -12.72 -2.86
C GLU A 74 -11.41 -14.15 -2.41
N GLN A 75 -10.78 -14.54 -1.30
CA GLN A 75 -10.97 -15.83 -0.65
C GLN A 75 -11.25 -15.58 0.83
N ASN A 76 -12.11 -16.42 1.42
CA ASN A 76 -12.42 -16.36 2.85
C ASN A 76 -12.93 -15.00 3.36
N ALA A 77 -13.71 -14.28 2.53
CA ALA A 77 -14.24 -12.95 2.84
C ALA A 77 -13.15 -11.94 3.26
N SER A 78 -11.98 -12.03 2.62
CA SER A 78 -10.85 -11.15 2.94
C SER A 78 -11.06 -9.71 2.47
N GLY A 79 -11.93 -9.46 1.47
CA GLY A 79 -12.04 -8.18 0.77
C GLY A 79 -10.91 -7.90 -0.22
N LEU A 80 -9.85 -8.72 -0.29
CA LEU A 80 -8.70 -8.50 -1.17
C LEU A 80 -8.94 -9.13 -2.54
N SER A 81 -8.92 -8.32 -3.59
CA SER A 81 -9.07 -8.77 -4.97
C SER A 81 -8.12 -8.02 -5.90
N GLY A 82 -8.07 -8.41 -7.18
CA GLY A 82 -7.25 -7.68 -8.14
C GLY A 82 -6.83 -8.46 -9.38
N SER A 83 -5.67 -8.10 -9.92
CA SER A 83 -5.03 -8.81 -11.02
C SER A 83 -3.51 -8.72 -10.96
N VAL A 84 -2.85 -9.69 -11.60
CA VAL A 84 -1.39 -9.70 -11.81
C VAL A 84 -1.08 -10.26 -13.19
N HIS A 85 -0.06 -9.70 -13.86
CA HIS A 85 0.46 -10.22 -15.10
C HIS A 85 1.63 -11.18 -14.83
N ILE A 86 1.55 -12.39 -15.37
CA ILE A 86 2.66 -13.35 -15.37
C ILE A 86 3.40 -13.23 -16.71
N GLN A 87 4.72 -13.02 -16.69
CA GLN A 87 5.53 -12.98 -17.92
C GLN A 87 5.95 -14.37 -18.40
N HIS A 88 6.42 -15.23 -17.48
CA HIS A 88 6.73 -16.64 -17.72
C HIS A 88 7.01 -17.30 -16.36
N ALA A 89 6.12 -18.15 -15.87
CA ALA A 89 6.26 -18.71 -14.53
C ALA A 89 6.74 -20.17 -14.51
N THR A 90 7.50 -20.49 -13.49
CA THR A 90 7.53 -21.83 -12.87
C THR A 90 6.89 -21.74 -11.49
N ALA A 91 6.86 -22.82 -10.70
CA ALA A 91 6.38 -22.72 -9.33
C ALA A 91 7.43 -22.00 -8.45
N PHE A 92 7.00 -20.96 -7.73
CA PHE A 92 7.85 -20.23 -6.78
C PHE A 92 7.00 -19.53 -5.72
N ASP A 93 7.67 -19.12 -4.66
CA ASP A 93 7.10 -18.33 -3.58
C ASP A 93 7.71 -16.91 -3.65
N ALA A 94 6.89 -15.89 -3.46
CA ALA A 94 7.28 -14.49 -3.48
C ALA A 94 6.61 -13.72 -2.32
N CYS A 95 6.86 -12.42 -2.19
CA CYS A 95 5.98 -11.54 -1.45
C CYS A 95 5.79 -10.20 -2.16
N VAL A 96 4.72 -9.52 -1.80
CA VAL A 96 4.40 -8.18 -2.30
C VAL A 96 4.19 -7.23 -1.14
N ASP A 97 4.86 -6.09 -1.20
CA ASP A 97 4.70 -5.01 -0.25
C ASP A 97 3.61 -4.06 -0.77
N VAL A 98 2.47 -4.15 -0.12
CA VAL A 98 1.21 -3.45 -0.37
C VAL A 98 0.92 -2.57 0.85
N PHE A 99 1.80 -1.60 1.15
CA PHE A 99 1.49 -0.72 2.26
C PHE A 99 0.29 0.16 1.89
N TYR A 100 -0.67 0.19 2.80
CA TYR A 100 -1.85 1.05 2.76
C TYR A 100 -1.82 1.94 4.01
N ALA A 101 -2.58 3.01 3.96
CA ALA A 101 -3.31 3.44 5.14
C ALA A 101 -4.77 3.08 4.84
N ASP A 102 -5.48 2.50 5.80
CA ASP A 102 -6.89 2.17 5.62
C ASP A 102 -7.77 3.26 6.23
N ASP A 103 -9.08 3.11 6.04
CA ASP A 103 -10.07 4.04 6.56
C ASP A 103 -9.99 4.13 8.09
N ASP A 104 -9.64 3.03 8.77
CA ASP A 104 -9.48 2.98 10.22
C ASP A 104 -8.25 3.77 10.68
N ASP A 105 -7.11 3.70 9.97
CA ASP A 105 -5.92 4.50 10.25
C ASP A 105 -6.23 6.01 10.15
N VAL A 106 -6.99 6.40 9.12
CA VAL A 106 -7.39 7.79 8.89
C VAL A 106 -8.42 8.25 9.94
N ALA A 107 -9.44 7.43 10.21
CA ALA A 107 -10.48 7.71 11.19
C ALA A 107 -9.93 7.77 12.62
N GLY A 108 -8.96 6.91 12.95
CA GLY A 108 -8.26 6.91 14.23
C GLY A 108 -7.44 8.19 14.47
N LEU A 109 -6.84 8.74 13.40
CA LEU A 109 -6.14 10.03 13.47
C LEU A 109 -7.10 11.21 13.61
N GLN A 110 -8.28 11.14 13.00
CA GLN A 110 -9.27 12.21 13.08
C GLN A 110 -10.70 11.68 12.99
N GLN A 111 -11.31 11.47 14.16
CA GLN A 111 -12.66 10.90 14.29
C GLN A 111 -13.74 11.65 13.49
N GLY A 112 -13.58 12.97 13.32
CA GLY A 112 -14.51 13.82 12.56
C GLY A 112 -14.43 13.67 11.03
N VAL A 113 -13.42 12.95 10.50
CA VAL A 113 -13.24 12.82 9.04
C VAL A 113 -14.24 11.85 8.43
N SER A 114 -14.67 10.85 9.19
CA SER A 114 -15.75 9.95 8.83
C SER A 114 -17.03 10.70 8.42
N GLY A 115 -17.30 11.85 9.04
CA GLY A 115 -18.45 12.70 8.73
C GLY A 115 -18.35 13.49 7.41
N PHE A 116 -17.18 13.53 6.76
CA PHE A 116 -17.04 14.09 5.42
C PHE A 116 -17.36 13.07 4.31
N LEU A 117 -17.41 11.78 4.66
CA LEU A 117 -17.89 10.74 3.76
C LEU A 117 -19.41 10.64 3.88
N VAL A 118 -20.13 11.12 2.86
CA VAL A 118 -21.55 10.80 2.73
C VAL A 118 -21.61 9.51 1.93
N ASP A 119 -22.20 8.45 2.50
CA ASP A 119 -22.33 7.13 1.86
C ASP A 119 -20.99 6.50 1.41
N GLY A 120 -19.88 6.85 2.09
CA GLY A 120 -18.54 6.36 1.73
C GLY A 120 -17.89 7.10 0.56
N GLU A 121 -18.53 8.15 0.03
CA GLU A 121 -18.04 8.93 -1.10
C GLU A 121 -17.59 10.32 -0.68
N PHE A 122 -16.53 10.78 -1.33
CA PHE A 122 -16.09 12.16 -1.25
C PHE A 122 -16.64 12.92 -2.45
N ALA A 123 -17.66 13.75 -2.24
CA ALA A 123 -18.23 14.62 -3.28
C ALA A 123 -18.60 13.88 -4.60
N GLY A 124 -19.17 12.68 -4.51
CA GLY A 124 -19.55 11.86 -5.68
C GLY A 124 -18.38 11.10 -6.32
N ARG A 125 -17.26 10.93 -5.59
CA ARG A 125 -16.10 10.13 -5.99
C ARG A 125 -15.82 9.03 -4.95
N PRO A 126 -15.15 7.93 -5.35
CA PRO A 126 -14.75 6.87 -4.43
C PRO A 126 -13.93 7.47 -3.27
N GLY A 127 -14.29 7.16 -2.01
CA GLY A 127 -13.83 7.79 -0.77
C GLY A 127 -12.33 8.06 -0.58
N PHE A 128 -11.68 7.46 0.43
CA PHE A 128 -10.28 7.79 0.76
C PHE A 128 -9.25 7.23 -0.23
N ALA A 129 -9.66 6.39 -1.17
CA ALA A 129 -8.77 5.63 -2.05
C ALA A 129 -7.75 6.49 -2.82
N GLU A 130 -8.18 7.62 -3.40
CA GLU A 130 -7.27 8.49 -4.16
C GLU A 130 -6.25 9.24 -3.26
N PRO A 131 -6.66 9.93 -2.17
CA PRO A 131 -5.73 10.52 -1.20
C PRO A 131 -4.72 9.51 -0.63
N LEU A 132 -5.18 8.30 -0.31
CA LEU A 132 -4.33 7.21 0.19
C LEU A 132 -3.30 6.78 -0.85
N ALA A 133 -3.71 6.57 -2.10
CA ALA A 133 -2.80 6.23 -3.20
C ALA A 133 -1.76 7.34 -3.46
N ARG A 134 -2.14 8.62 -3.34
CA ARG A 134 -1.20 9.74 -3.45
C ARG A 134 -0.19 9.76 -2.29
N ALA A 135 -0.65 9.58 -1.06
CA ALA A 135 0.21 9.48 0.11
C ALA A 135 1.25 8.36 -0.01
N LYS A 136 0.79 7.19 -0.47
CA LYS A 136 1.64 6.03 -0.76
C LYS A 136 2.77 6.39 -1.72
N ARG A 137 2.42 6.94 -2.90
CA ARG A 137 3.39 7.33 -3.93
C ARG A 137 4.45 8.32 -3.42
N VAL A 138 4.09 9.23 -2.52
CA VAL A 138 5.04 10.16 -1.91
C VAL A 138 6.06 9.41 -1.02
N ILE A 139 5.59 8.54 -0.12
CA ILE A 139 6.49 7.78 0.76
C ILE A 139 7.40 6.87 -0.06
N ASP A 140 6.87 6.19 -1.08
CA ASP A 140 7.66 5.37 -2.00
C ASP A 140 8.75 6.17 -2.72
N ALA A 141 8.39 7.32 -3.30
CA ALA A 141 9.35 8.17 -3.99
C ALA A 141 10.47 8.63 -3.04
N LEU A 142 10.14 8.97 -1.79
CA LEU A 142 11.14 9.36 -0.79
C LEU A 142 12.06 8.19 -0.41
N MET A 143 11.50 6.99 -0.27
CA MET A 143 12.28 5.79 0.04
C MET A 143 13.19 5.38 -1.12
N ASN A 144 12.67 5.33 -2.35
CA ASN A 144 13.44 4.98 -3.53
C ASN A 144 14.53 6.01 -3.86
N ALA A 145 14.29 7.30 -3.60
CA ALA A 145 15.32 8.33 -3.72
C ALA A 145 16.46 8.13 -2.70
N ARG A 146 16.18 7.49 -1.55
CA ARG A 146 17.16 7.23 -0.50
C ARG A 146 17.90 5.90 -0.71
N TYR A 147 17.21 4.89 -1.22
CA TYR A 147 17.69 3.53 -1.43
C TYR A 147 17.46 3.10 -2.89
N PRO A 148 18.27 3.61 -3.83
CA PRO A 148 18.07 3.39 -5.27
C PRO A 148 18.31 1.94 -5.70
N GLU A 149 19.08 1.17 -4.93
CA GLU A 149 19.32 -0.26 -5.15
C GLU A 149 18.13 -1.13 -4.72
N GLY A 150 17.04 -0.50 -4.28
CA GLY A 150 15.89 -1.15 -3.66
C GLY A 150 16.04 -1.23 -2.14
N TRP A 151 14.90 -1.31 -1.46
CA TRP A 151 14.83 -1.51 -0.02
C TRP A 151 13.73 -2.52 0.28
N ARG A 152 13.90 -3.28 1.36
CA ARG A 152 12.88 -4.19 1.91
C ARG A 152 12.88 -4.05 3.41
N ALA A 153 11.81 -3.48 3.96
CA ALA A 153 11.67 -3.38 5.40
C ALA A 153 11.17 -4.71 6.00
N ASP A 154 11.65 -5.03 7.20
CA ASP A 154 11.19 -6.19 7.95
C ASP A 154 9.72 -5.98 8.40
N SER A 155 9.30 -4.72 8.60
CA SER A 155 7.91 -4.31 8.84
C SER A 155 7.62 -2.97 8.17
N LEU A 156 6.42 -2.84 7.60
CA LEU A 156 5.94 -1.60 6.97
C LEU A 156 5.05 -0.76 7.90
N ALA A 157 4.73 -1.24 9.10
CA ALA A 157 3.87 -0.53 10.06
C ALA A 157 4.32 0.93 10.35
N PRO A 158 5.62 1.23 10.49
CA PRO A 158 6.09 2.61 10.68
C PRO A 158 5.78 3.54 9.50
N LEU A 159 5.67 3.00 8.28
CA LEU A 159 5.35 3.75 7.07
C LEU A 159 3.84 3.98 6.92
N ALA A 160 3.00 3.04 7.35
CA ALA A 160 1.53 3.18 7.32
C ALA A 160 1.07 4.41 8.10
N ALA A 161 1.58 4.62 9.32
CA ALA A 161 1.23 5.76 10.16
C ALA A 161 1.60 7.12 9.54
N ALA A 162 2.72 7.19 8.81
CA ALA A 162 3.12 8.40 8.09
C ALA A 162 2.27 8.61 6.82
N THR A 163 1.94 7.51 6.13
CA THR A 163 1.07 7.51 4.95
C THR A 163 -0.32 8.03 5.31
N ALA A 164 -0.91 7.62 6.44
CA ALA A 164 -2.21 8.10 6.90
C ALA A 164 -2.24 9.62 7.13
N ARG A 165 -1.17 10.21 7.70
CA ARG A 165 -1.05 11.67 7.87
C ARG A 165 -0.91 12.41 6.54
N TYR A 166 -0.17 11.85 5.58
CA TYR A 166 -0.12 12.41 4.23
C TYR A 166 -1.48 12.31 3.52
N ALA A 167 -2.24 11.24 3.76
CA ALA A 167 -3.57 11.07 3.20
C ALA A 167 -4.55 12.14 3.73
N LEU A 168 -4.52 12.43 5.03
CA LEU A 168 -5.27 13.56 5.61
C LEU A 168 -4.87 14.88 4.97
N PHE A 169 -3.58 15.13 4.76
CA PHE A 169 -3.14 16.30 4.00
C PHE A 169 -3.80 16.36 2.61
N PHE A 170 -3.74 15.29 1.82
CA PHE A 170 -4.33 15.28 0.48
C PHE A 170 -5.85 15.42 0.48
N LEU A 171 -6.53 14.86 1.48
CA LEU A 171 -7.97 15.00 1.65
C LEU A 171 -8.36 16.47 1.87
N TYR A 172 -7.70 17.14 2.81
CA TYR A 172 -7.99 18.55 3.10
C TYR A 172 -7.53 19.50 1.99
N ASP A 173 -6.42 19.19 1.33
CA ASP A 173 -5.96 19.94 0.15
C ASP A 173 -7.01 19.86 -0.96
N TYR A 174 -7.61 18.69 -1.16
CA TYR A 174 -8.72 18.52 -2.11
C TYR A 174 -9.99 19.27 -1.67
N LEU A 175 -10.40 19.17 -0.39
CA LEU A 175 -11.52 19.96 0.17
C LEU A 175 -11.33 21.47 -0.01
N SER A 176 -10.09 21.94 0.16
CA SER A 176 -9.75 23.37 0.14
C SER A 176 -9.92 24.05 -1.22
N THR A 177 -10.20 23.29 -2.28
CA THR A 177 -10.53 23.84 -3.61
C THR A 177 -11.91 24.52 -3.65
N ARG A 178 -12.70 24.42 -2.58
CA ARG A 178 -13.96 25.14 -2.40
C ARG A 178 -13.69 26.55 -1.86
N PRO A 179 -14.28 27.61 -2.48
CA PRO A 179 -14.16 28.97 -1.94
C PRO A 179 -14.69 29.01 -0.50
N ASP A 180 -13.93 29.65 0.40
CA ASP A 180 -14.26 29.90 1.82
C ASP A 180 -14.25 28.68 2.79
N ASP A 181 -13.61 27.57 2.43
CA ASP A 181 -13.57 26.37 3.27
C ASP A 181 -12.37 26.38 4.27
N PRO A 182 -12.57 26.10 5.58
CA PRO A 182 -11.48 25.90 6.56
C PRO A 182 -10.45 24.81 6.16
N GLY A 183 -10.74 24.02 5.13
CA GLY A 183 -9.85 23.00 4.55
C GLY A 183 -8.42 23.46 4.29
N SER A 184 -8.18 24.72 3.86
CA SER A 184 -6.81 25.21 3.58
C SER A 184 -5.90 25.19 4.82
N HIS A 185 -6.43 25.60 5.98
CA HIS A 185 -5.68 25.60 7.23
C HIS A 185 -5.40 24.17 7.73
N LEU A 186 -6.38 23.28 7.58
CA LEU A 186 -6.25 21.87 7.93
C LEU A 186 -5.26 21.14 7.03
N ALA A 187 -5.27 21.41 5.72
CA ALA A 187 -4.29 20.88 4.77
C ALA A 187 -2.86 21.30 5.17
N ALA A 188 -2.66 22.58 5.48
CA ALA A 188 -1.37 23.08 5.92
C ALA A 188 -0.92 22.45 7.25
N HIS A 189 -1.85 22.23 8.20
CA HIS A 189 -1.57 21.54 9.46
C HIS A 189 -1.12 20.09 9.23
N TRP A 190 -1.90 19.28 8.52
CA TRP A 190 -1.57 17.87 8.27
C TRP A 190 -0.30 17.70 7.43
N ARG A 191 -0.02 18.63 6.50
CA ARG A 191 1.25 18.64 5.77
C ARG A 191 2.45 18.85 6.70
N ARG A 192 2.32 19.69 7.73
CA ARG A 192 3.39 19.89 8.74
C ARG A 192 3.54 18.65 9.62
N GLU A 193 2.45 18.08 10.11
CA GLU A 193 2.45 16.85 10.92
C GLU A 193 3.09 15.68 10.16
N ALA A 194 2.69 15.47 8.91
CA ALA A 194 3.25 14.43 8.06
C ALA A 194 4.76 14.60 7.83
N ARG A 195 5.26 15.85 7.73
CA ARG A 195 6.71 16.12 7.65
C ARG A 195 7.42 15.92 8.99
N ALA A 196 6.78 16.28 10.09
CA ALA A 196 7.34 16.16 11.43
C ALA A 196 7.50 14.69 11.85
N VAL A 197 6.62 13.80 11.38
CA VAL A 197 6.73 12.37 11.70
C VAL A 197 7.84 11.66 10.92
N LEU A 198 8.21 12.13 9.72
CA LEU A 198 9.20 11.44 8.87
C LEU A 198 10.52 11.14 9.63
N PRO A 199 11.19 12.08 10.32
CA PRO A 199 12.43 11.79 11.03
C PRO A 199 12.29 10.82 12.21
N SER A 200 11.07 10.58 12.70
CA SER A 200 10.80 9.63 13.78
C SER A 200 10.71 8.19 13.28
N ILE A 201 10.48 7.98 11.97
CA ILE A 201 10.34 6.66 11.38
C ILE A 201 11.61 5.84 11.62
N ARG A 202 11.39 4.64 12.15
CA ARG A 202 12.38 3.59 12.32
C ARG A 202 11.89 2.41 11.52
N ILE A 203 12.67 1.99 10.54
CA ILE A 203 12.42 0.73 9.83
C ILE A 203 13.61 -0.17 10.08
N SER A 204 13.35 -1.48 10.10
CA SER A 204 14.42 -2.47 10.13
C SER A 204 14.68 -2.93 8.71
N LEU A 205 15.93 -2.85 8.26
CA LEU A 205 16.40 -3.34 6.96
C LEU A 205 17.41 -4.44 7.24
N ALA A 206 17.08 -5.69 6.91
CA ALA A 206 17.94 -6.85 7.16
C ALA A 206 18.41 -6.93 8.64
N GLY A 207 17.50 -6.64 9.58
CA GLY A 207 17.78 -6.64 11.01
C GLY A 207 18.47 -5.38 11.55
N GLU A 208 18.87 -4.43 10.69
CA GLU A 208 19.43 -3.15 11.13
C GLU A 208 18.36 -2.06 11.18
N VAL A 209 18.24 -1.39 12.34
CA VAL A 209 17.33 -0.26 12.49
C VAL A 209 17.92 0.98 11.82
N VAL A 210 17.26 1.44 10.75
CA VAL A 210 17.63 2.66 10.04
C VAL A 210 16.61 3.79 10.22
N ARG A 211 17.08 5.01 10.00
CA ARG A 211 16.28 6.24 10.01
C ARG A 211 16.26 6.80 8.59
N PRO A 212 15.29 6.39 7.75
CA PRO A 212 15.34 6.68 6.31
C PRO A 212 15.24 8.19 6.03
N PHE A 213 14.59 8.91 6.93
CA PHE A 213 14.42 10.35 6.84
C PHE A 213 15.20 11.04 7.94
N THR A 214 16.04 12.00 7.56
CA THR A 214 16.67 12.93 8.50
C THR A 214 15.96 14.26 8.42
N SER A 215 15.91 14.99 9.54
CA SER A 215 15.49 16.39 9.49
C SER A 215 16.44 17.11 8.53
N ARG A 216 15.93 17.72 7.46
CA ARG A 216 16.74 18.63 6.64
C ARG A 216 17.38 19.63 7.60
N ILE A 217 18.71 19.64 7.67
CA ILE A 217 19.44 20.71 8.32
C ILE A 217 19.02 21.97 7.55
N GLN A 218 18.26 22.86 8.20
CA GLN A 218 18.01 24.18 7.63
C GLN A 218 19.38 24.82 7.47
N ARG A 219 19.82 25.01 6.21
CA ARG A 219 20.92 25.92 5.94
C ARG A 219 20.41 27.30 6.33
N SER A 220 21.00 27.84 7.40
CA SER A 220 20.86 29.22 7.83
C SER A 220 21.25 30.17 6.71
#